data_AF-A0A7W1BVT4-F1
#
_entry.id   AF-A0A7W1BVT4-F1
#
_cell.length_a   1.000
_cell.length_b   1.000
_cell.length_c   1.000
_cell.angle_alpha   90.00
_cell.angle_beta   90.00
_cell.angle_gamma   90.00
#
_symmetry.space_group_name_H-M   'P 1'
#
loop_
_entity.id
_entity.type
_entity.pdbx_description
1 polymer ?
#
loop_
_entity_poly.entity_id
_entity_poly.type
_entity_poly.pdbx_seq_one_letter_code
_entity_poly.pdbx_strand_id
1 'polypeptide(L)'
;MSGDGRSGRNLTVLDGSTFFVSDPSGDVEAEHADGFFHADMRHLSTWRLLVDGESPRTLSSEIVDYYSGRVVAGVWEEDATDATISVTRERLVAGGVHEDVIVENLTERPQRIELVLEFASDFGDILECHERPKKIGRVTRHVGEQEVTLRYKRDDFIRETVLRFSEECAVDRERATFVVDLAGREVWKTCVDIVPVVDGEERPSRHRCGDFGKPQPYMPISLEEWLDAAPRLETDW
;
A
#
# COMPACT_ATOMS: atom_id res chain seq x y z
N MET A 1 -28.10 10.93 -12.36
CA MET A 1 -26.89 11.74 -12.54
C MET A 1 -26.37 12.01 -11.15
N SER A 2 -25.48 11.15 -10.68
CA SER A 2 -24.94 11.19 -9.33
C SER A 2 -23.50 11.67 -9.49
N GLY A 3 -23.21 12.87 -9.01
CA GLY A 3 -21.87 13.45 -9.05
C GLY A 3 -20.98 12.69 -8.08
N ASP A 4 -19.96 12.03 -8.62
CA ASP A 4 -18.92 11.38 -7.84
C ASP A 4 -17.97 12.44 -7.28
N GLY A 5 -17.84 12.46 -5.96
CA GLY A 5 -17.05 13.41 -5.17
C GLY A 5 -15.55 13.11 -5.16
N ARG A 6 -14.99 12.52 -6.23
CA ARG A 6 -13.55 12.19 -6.34
C ARG A 6 -12.70 13.40 -6.73
N SER A 7 -12.71 14.44 -5.89
CA SER A 7 -11.72 15.52 -5.95
C SER A 7 -10.92 15.60 -4.66
N GLY A 8 -10.44 14.45 -4.18
CA GLY A 8 -9.33 14.38 -3.22
C GLY A 8 -8.02 14.22 -3.99
N ARG A 9 -6.96 14.90 -3.54
CA ARG A 9 -5.62 14.73 -4.11
C ARG A 9 -5.14 13.31 -3.79
N ASN A 10 -4.70 12.55 -4.81
CA ASN A 10 -4.14 11.20 -4.63
C ASN A 10 -3.02 11.18 -3.58
N LEU A 11 -2.90 10.07 -2.86
CA LEU A 11 -1.76 9.81 -1.99
C LEU A 11 -0.66 9.16 -2.83
N THR A 12 0.41 9.91 -3.08
CA THR A 12 1.57 9.45 -3.86
C THR A 12 2.82 9.54 -3.03
N VAL A 13 3.49 8.39 -2.86
CA VAL A 13 4.78 8.25 -2.18
C VAL A 13 5.75 7.53 -3.10
N LEU A 14 7.03 7.91 -3.07
CA LEU A 14 8.03 7.39 -3.98
C LEU A 14 9.43 7.35 -3.36
N ASP A 15 10.25 6.43 -3.86
CA ASP A 15 11.70 6.37 -3.62
C ASP A 15 12.39 5.78 -4.87
N GLY A 16 13.24 6.59 -5.52
CA GLY A 16 13.91 6.21 -6.77
C GLY A 16 12.95 5.81 -7.88
N SER A 17 13.09 4.58 -8.39
CA SER A 17 12.22 3.99 -9.42
C SER A 17 11.00 3.26 -8.87
N THR A 18 10.72 3.43 -7.58
CA THR A 18 9.63 2.76 -6.85
C THR A 18 8.63 3.81 -6.41
N PHE A 19 7.34 3.62 -6.72
CA PHE A 19 6.32 4.57 -6.30
C PHE A 19 4.98 3.87 -6.08
N PHE A 20 4.18 4.45 -5.19
CA PHE A 20 2.86 3.96 -4.85
C PHE A 20 1.88 5.12 -4.99
N VAL A 21 0.92 4.97 -5.90
CA VAL A 21 -0.16 5.92 -6.15
C VAL A 21 -1.47 5.28 -5.74
N SER A 22 -2.13 5.86 -4.75
CA SER A 22 -3.45 5.43 -4.29
C SER A 22 -4.41 6.61 -4.20
N ASP A 23 -5.69 6.31 -4.01
CA ASP A 23 -6.64 7.32 -3.60
C ASP A 23 -6.35 7.80 -2.15
N PRO A 24 -7.08 8.82 -1.64
CA PRO A 24 -6.87 9.32 -0.28
C PRO A 24 -7.13 8.31 0.85
N SER A 25 -7.86 7.21 0.59
CA SER A 25 -8.03 6.13 1.58
C SER A 25 -6.82 5.18 1.67
N GLY A 26 -5.84 5.39 0.78
CA GLY A 26 -4.70 4.49 0.63
C GLY A 26 -5.00 3.31 -0.29
N ASP A 27 -6.23 3.19 -0.80
CA ASP A 27 -6.67 2.09 -1.65
C ASP A 27 -6.29 2.30 -3.12
N VAL A 28 -6.11 1.18 -3.81
CA VAL A 28 -5.86 1.11 -5.24
C VAL A 28 -6.92 0.24 -5.87
N GLU A 29 -7.60 0.83 -6.84
CA GLU A 29 -8.31 0.12 -7.90
C GLU A 29 -7.89 0.75 -9.23
N ALA A 30 -6.97 0.10 -9.94
CA ALA A 30 -6.32 0.72 -11.09
C ALA A 30 -7.29 0.98 -12.26
N GLU A 31 -7.75 2.22 -12.38
CA GLU A 31 -8.40 2.74 -13.57
C GLU A 31 -7.41 3.42 -14.52
N HIS A 32 -6.48 4.21 -13.95
CA HIS A 32 -5.48 4.99 -14.68
C HIS A 32 -4.07 4.64 -14.21
N ALA A 33 -3.30 5.61 -13.70
CA ALA A 33 -1.92 5.44 -13.23
C ALA A 33 -1.81 5.04 -11.73
N ASP A 34 -2.91 4.60 -11.12
CA ASP A 34 -2.91 4.13 -9.73
C ASP A 34 -2.24 2.76 -9.62
N GLY A 35 -1.59 2.48 -8.50
CA GLY A 35 -0.91 1.22 -8.25
C GLY A 35 0.43 1.37 -7.54
N PHE A 36 0.97 0.22 -7.19
CA PHE A 36 2.36 0.08 -6.79
C PHE A 36 3.20 -0.23 -8.01
N PHE A 37 4.27 0.53 -8.23
CA PHE A 37 5.17 0.38 -9.37
C PHE A 37 6.62 0.27 -8.91
N HIS A 38 7.38 -0.51 -9.66
CA HIS A 38 8.83 -0.59 -9.55
C HIS A 38 9.43 -0.82 -10.94
N ALA A 39 10.43 -0.02 -11.30
CA ALA A 39 11.11 -0.11 -12.60
C ALA A 39 10.11 -0.15 -13.78
N ASP A 40 9.25 0.87 -13.84
CA ASP A 40 8.24 1.12 -14.88
C ASP A 40 7.12 0.07 -15.01
N MET A 41 7.07 -0.90 -14.09
CA MET A 41 6.09 -1.96 -14.09
C MET A 41 5.20 -1.93 -12.85
N ARG A 42 3.89 -2.06 -13.04
CA ARG A 42 2.90 -2.15 -11.99
C ARG A 42 2.97 -3.52 -11.32
N HIS A 43 3.26 -3.52 -10.03
CA HIS A 43 3.33 -4.70 -9.18
C HIS A 43 2.05 -4.95 -8.38
N LEU A 44 1.23 -3.92 -8.12
CA LEU A 44 -0.15 -4.06 -7.64
C LEU A 44 -1.10 -3.12 -8.39
N SER A 45 -2.17 -3.69 -8.94
CA SER A 45 -3.30 -2.99 -9.57
C SER A 45 -4.54 -2.94 -8.68
N THR A 46 -4.56 -3.75 -7.63
CA THR A 46 -5.56 -3.69 -6.58
C THR A 46 -4.83 -3.79 -5.25
N TRP A 47 -5.18 -2.90 -4.32
CA TRP A 47 -4.72 -2.92 -2.93
C TRP A 47 -5.80 -2.23 -2.10
N ARG A 48 -6.66 -3.01 -1.44
CA ARG A 48 -7.79 -2.45 -0.68
C ARG A 48 -7.81 -2.98 0.73
N LEU A 49 -8.26 -2.14 1.66
CA LEU A 49 -8.52 -2.52 3.04
C LEU A 49 -10.02 -2.45 3.32
N LEU A 50 -10.58 -3.57 3.79
CA LEU A 50 -11.97 -3.67 4.24
C LEU A 50 -12.02 -4.06 5.71
N VAL A 51 -12.99 -3.52 6.44
CA VAL A 51 -13.36 -3.96 7.79
C VAL A 51 -14.81 -4.40 7.75
N ASP A 52 -15.07 -5.65 8.15
CA ASP A 52 -16.39 -6.29 8.11
C ASP A 52 -17.07 -6.19 6.73
N GLY A 53 -16.26 -6.29 5.68
CA GLY A 53 -16.70 -6.24 4.28
C GLY A 53 -16.88 -4.84 3.69
N GLU A 54 -16.70 -3.78 4.47
CA GLU A 54 -16.91 -2.39 4.05
C GLU A 54 -15.59 -1.60 4.07
N SER A 55 -15.45 -0.63 3.16
CA SER A 55 -14.29 0.28 3.15
C SER A 55 -14.38 1.28 4.32
N PRO A 56 -13.39 1.35 5.23
CA PRO A 56 -13.39 2.34 6.30
C PRO A 56 -13.41 3.76 5.76
N ARG A 57 -14.15 4.65 6.41
CA ARG A 57 -14.26 6.04 5.98
C ARG A 57 -12.99 6.80 6.35
N THR A 58 -12.31 7.35 5.35
CA THR A 58 -11.11 8.18 5.54
C THR A 58 -11.42 9.44 6.35
N LEU A 59 -10.60 9.67 7.38
CA LEU A 59 -10.64 10.84 8.26
C LEU A 59 -9.47 11.78 7.96
N SER A 60 -8.27 11.25 7.71
CA SER A 60 -7.11 12.00 7.27
C SER A 60 -6.24 11.18 6.31
N SER A 61 -5.52 11.88 5.44
CA SER A 61 -4.59 11.30 4.47
C SER A 61 -3.47 12.29 4.22
N GLU A 62 -2.26 11.89 4.59
CA GLU A 62 -1.11 12.78 4.63
C GLU A 62 0.12 12.10 4.03
N ILE A 63 0.85 12.84 3.20
CA ILE A 63 2.23 12.50 2.83
C ILE A 63 3.09 13.04 3.97
N VAL A 64 3.72 12.15 4.73
CA VAL A 64 4.55 12.51 5.89
C VAL A 64 5.96 12.86 5.42
N ASP A 65 6.53 12.03 4.56
CA ASP A 65 7.75 12.27 3.79
C ASP A 65 7.51 11.92 2.31
N TYR A 66 8.43 12.28 1.41
CA TYR A 66 8.30 11.91 -0.01
C TYR A 66 8.14 10.40 -0.25
N TYR A 67 8.66 9.58 0.67
CA TYR A 67 8.62 8.12 0.64
C TYR A 67 7.62 7.50 1.64
N SER A 68 6.90 8.31 2.42
CA SER A 68 6.04 7.83 3.51
C SER A 68 4.69 8.52 3.55
N GLY A 69 3.63 7.75 3.80
CA GLY A 69 2.25 8.25 3.85
C GLY A 69 1.47 7.64 5.00
N ARG A 70 0.60 8.43 5.61
CA ARG A 70 -0.30 7.97 6.67
C ARG A 70 -1.75 8.24 6.29
N VAL A 71 -2.60 7.23 6.45
CA VAL A 71 -4.05 7.35 6.35
C VAL A 71 -4.66 6.95 7.68
N VAL A 72 -5.57 7.78 8.19
CA VAL A 72 -6.42 7.43 9.33
C VAL A 72 -7.86 7.34 8.85
N ALA A 73 -8.53 6.25 9.17
CA ALA A 73 -9.91 5.98 8.82
C ALA A 73 -10.69 5.47 10.04
N GLY A 74 -12.01 5.55 9.97
CA GLY A 74 -12.91 5.04 11.00
C GLY A 74 -13.98 4.11 10.45
N VAL A 75 -14.54 3.29 11.32
CA VAL A 75 -15.74 2.49 11.08
C VAL A 75 -16.81 2.89 12.10
N TRP A 76 -18.05 2.99 11.66
CA TRP A 76 -19.21 3.32 12.48
C TRP A 76 -20.18 2.16 12.48
N GLU A 77 -20.72 1.83 13.65
CA GLU A 77 -21.93 1.03 13.72
C GLU A 77 -23.17 1.88 13.38
N GLU A 78 -24.27 1.23 12.99
CA GLU A 78 -25.50 1.85 12.44
C GLU A 78 -26.07 2.98 13.32
N ASP A 79 -25.91 2.90 14.64
CA ASP A 79 -26.43 3.88 15.62
C ASP A 79 -25.34 4.70 16.34
N ALA A 80 -24.07 4.55 15.95
CA ALA A 80 -22.96 5.22 16.63
C ALA A 80 -22.76 6.66 16.14
N THR A 81 -22.61 7.61 17.06
CA THR A 81 -22.25 9.01 16.72
C THR A 81 -20.78 9.14 16.36
N ASP A 82 -19.93 8.38 17.03
CA ASP A 82 -18.48 8.38 16.88
C ASP A 82 -18.02 7.04 16.28
N ALA A 83 -16.84 7.04 15.65
CA ALA A 83 -16.26 5.82 15.13
C ALA A 83 -16.05 4.81 16.28
N THR A 84 -16.39 3.55 16.04
CA THR A 84 -16.21 2.47 17.01
C THR A 84 -14.86 1.78 16.84
N ILE A 85 -14.33 1.76 15.62
CA ILE A 85 -12.99 1.27 15.28
C ILE A 85 -12.24 2.37 14.54
N SER A 86 -10.96 2.55 14.88
CA SER A 86 -10.01 3.32 14.07
C SER A 86 -9.10 2.37 13.30
N VAL A 87 -8.77 2.74 12.06
CA VAL A 87 -7.77 2.04 11.25
C VAL A 87 -6.75 3.06 10.79
N THR A 88 -5.48 2.83 11.11
CA THR A 88 -4.36 3.63 10.63
C THR A 88 -3.49 2.78 9.71
N ARG A 89 -3.19 3.32 8.53
CA ARG A 89 -2.26 2.74 7.56
C ARG A 89 -1.04 3.63 7.46
N GLU A 90 0.13 3.05 7.62
CA GLU A 90 1.42 3.72 7.58
C GLU A 90 2.28 3.07 6.50
N ARG A 91 2.37 3.71 5.34
CA ARG A 91 3.05 3.19 4.16
C ARG A 91 4.43 3.80 4.04
N LEU A 92 5.42 2.95 3.76
CA LEU A 92 6.82 3.30 3.51
C LEU A 92 7.25 2.65 2.19
N VAL A 93 7.79 3.44 1.27
CA VAL A 93 8.32 2.98 -0.02
C VAL A 93 9.83 3.13 -0.05
N ALA A 94 10.56 2.03 -0.22
CA ALA A 94 12.02 2.03 -0.29
C ALA A 94 12.52 0.78 -1.05
N GLY A 95 12.43 0.79 -2.38
CA GLY A 95 12.66 -0.38 -3.25
C GLY A 95 11.45 -1.32 -3.33
N GLY A 96 10.93 -1.73 -2.18
CA GLY A 96 9.60 -2.36 -2.03
C GLY A 96 8.67 -1.46 -1.21
N VAL A 97 7.57 -2.03 -0.72
CA VAL A 97 6.63 -1.36 0.18
C VAL A 97 6.61 -2.08 1.51
N HIS A 98 6.62 -1.32 2.58
CA HIS A 98 6.23 -1.78 3.92
C HIS A 98 4.98 -1.00 4.33
N GLU A 99 3.94 -1.68 4.78
CA GLU A 99 2.72 -1.04 5.29
C GLU A 99 2.37 -1.59 6.67
N ASP A 100 2.42 -0.73 7.68
CA ASP A 100 1.89 -1.00 9.01
C ASP A 100 0.36 -0.73 8.99
N VAL A 101 -0.43 -1.70 9.45
CA VAL A 101 -1.89 -1.57 9.64
C VAL A 101 -2.19 -1.70 11.12
N ILE A 102 -2.74 -0.63 11.69
CA ILE A 102 -3.03 -0.50 13.12
C ILE A 102 -4.54 -0.38 13.27
N VAL A 103 -5.14 -1.24 14.07
CA VAL A 103 -6.57 -1.23 14.35
C VAL A 103 -6.80 -1.01 15.84
N GLU A 104 -7.62 -0.03 16.19
CA GLU A 104 -7.93 0.30 17.58
C GLU A 104 -9.43 0.23 17.84
N ASN A 105 -9.82 -0.42 18.92
CA ASN A 105 -11.18 -0.36 19.43
C ASN A 105 -11.39 0.92 20.23
N LEU A 106 -12.19 1.84 19.71
CA LEU A 106 -12.48 3.13 20.33
C LEU A 106 -13.57 3.06 21.42
N THR A 107 -14.11 1.86 21.67
CA THR A 107 -15.16 1.62 22.67
C THR A 107 -14.63 0.90 23.91
N GLU A 108 -15.43 0.86 24.98
CA GLU A 108 -15.11 0.13 26.22
C GLU A 108 -15.46 -1.36 26.16
N ARG A 109 -16.22 -1.79 25.14
CA ARG A 109 -16.71 -3.16 25.01
C ARG A 109 -15.86 -3.94 24.02
N PRO A 110 -15.70 -5.27 24.22
CA PRO A 110 -15.00 -6.08 23.24
C PRO A 110 -15.72 -6.06 21.89
N GLN A 111 -14.93 -6.09 20.82
CA GLN A 111 -15.39 -6.16 19.44
C GLN A 111 -14.59 -7.21 18.70
N ARG A 112 -15.26 -7.94 17.82
CA ARG A 112 -14.62 -8.85 16.88
C ARG A 112 -14.86 -8.32 15.49
N ILE A 113 -13.78 -8.19 14.72
CA ILE A 113 -13.83 -7.68 13.36
C ILE A 113 -13.15 -8.64 12.39
N GLU A 114 -13.55 -8.56 11.12
CA GLU A 114 -12.83 -9.12 9.99
C GLU A 114 -12.09 -8.00 9.25
N LEU A 115 -10.76 -8.06 9.24
CA LEU A 115 -9.93 -7.17 8.43
C LEU A 115 -9.49 -7.93 7.16
N VAL A 116 -9.76 -7.37 5.98
CA VAL A 116 -9.40 -7.99 4.70
C VAL A 116 -8.51 -7.04 3.91
N LEU A 117 -7.40 -7.59 3.41
CA LEU A 117 -6.57 -6.94 2.39
C LEU A 117 -6.82 -7.62 1.04
N GLU A 118 -7.41 -6.89 0.10
CA GLU A 118 -7.60 -7.37 -1.27
C GLU A 118 -6.43 -6.94 -2.15
N PHE A 119 -5.90 -7.85 -2.95
CA PHE A 119 -4.77 -7.60 -3.82
C PHE A 119 -4.92 -8.23 -5.20
N ALA A 120 -4.38 -7.54 -6.20
CA ALA A 120 -4.22 -8.06 -7.54
C ALA A 120 -3.08 -7.35 -8.25
N SER A 121 -2.57 -7.99 -9.30
CA SER A 121 -1.60 -7.39 -10.21
C SER A 121 -1.95 -7.73 -11.65
N ASP A 122 -2.02 -6.70 -12.48
CA ASP A 122 -2.15 -6.81 -13.93
C ASP A 122 -0.79 -6.81 -14.64
N PHE A 123 0.30 -6.54 -13.90
CA PHE A 123 1.64 -6.37 -14.44
C PHE A 123 1.68 -5.35 -15.60
N GLY A 124 0.89 -4.27 -15.49
CA GLY A 124 0.81 -3.11 -16.38
C GLY A 124 2.16 -2.40 -16.55
N ASP A 125 2.53 -2.00 -17.77
CA ASP A 125 3.64 -1.05 -17.95
C ASP A 125 3.10 0.38 -17.68
N ILE A 126 3.93 1.27 -17.13
CA ILE A 126 3.53 2.67 -16.85
C ILE A 126 3.06 3.40 -18.11
N LEU A 127 3.64 3.09 -19.27
CA LEU A 127 3.23 3.66 -20.57
C LEU A 127 1.89 3.05 -21.05
N GLU A 128 1.59 1.83 -20.62
CA GLU A 128 0.32 1.12 -20.85
C GLU A 128 -0.74 1.50 -19.80
N CYS A 129 -0.51 2.46 -18.89
CA CYS A 129 -1.53 2.83 -17.90
C CYS A 129 -2.67 3.69 -18.50
N HIS A 130 -2.51 4.18 -19.73
CA HIS A 130 -3.49 5.03 -20.41
C HIS A 130 -4.34 4.26 -21.45
N GLU A 131 -3.87 3.09 -21.88
CA GLU A 131 -4.55 2.18 -22.81
C GLU A 131 -4.45 0.79 -22.19
N ARG A 132 -5.51 0.00 -22.02
CA ARG A 132 -5.41 -1.35 -21.44
C ARG A 132 -5.14 -2.39 -22.53
N PRO A 133 -3.89 -2.64 -23.00
CA PRO A 133 -3.65 -3.64 -24.02
C PRO A 133 -3.92 -5.03 -23.48
N LYS A 134 -4.30 -5.94 -24.38
CA LYS A 134 -4.45 -7.35 -24.05
C LYS A 134 -3.08 -7.94 -23.71
N LYS A 135 -2.83 -8.25 -22.44
CA LYS A 135 -1.60 -8.93 -21.99
C LYS A 135 -1.47 -10.28 -22.71
N ILE A 136 -0.29 -10.53 -23.27
CA ILE A 136 0.04 -11.77 -24.00
C ILE A 136 0.55 -12.85 -23.04
N GLY A 137 1.21 -12.44 -21.95
CA GLY A 137 1.76 -13.35 -20.94
C GLY A 137 0.71 -13.95 -20.00
N ARG A 138 1.13 -14.93 -19.21
CA ARG A 138 0.30 -15.65 -18.24
C ARG A 138 0.55 -15.12 -16.83
N VAL A 139 -0.52 -14.81 -16.11
CA VAL A 139 -0.48 -14.55 -14.66
C VAL A 139 -0.79 -15.83 -13.90
N THR A 140 0.03 -16.15 -12.90
CA THR A 140 -0.16 -17.26 -11.96
C THR A 140 -0.02 -16.74 -10.53
N ARG A 141 -0.65 -17.42 -9.59
CA ARG A 141 -0.60 -17.08 -8.17
C ARG A 141 -0.23 -18.31 -7.35
N HIS A 142 0.71 -18.14 -6.43
CA HIS A 142 1.10 -19.17 -5.47
C HIS A 142 0.78 -18.67 -4.07
N VAL A 143 0.08 -19.48 -3.29
CA VAL A 143 -0.38 -19.15 -1.94
C VAL A 143 0.42 -20.01 -0.96
N GLY A 144 1.13 -19.35 -0.05
CA GLY A 144 1.79 -19.93 1.11
C GLY A 144 0.97 -19.70 2.38
N GLU A 145 1.58 -19.87 3.54
CA GLU A 145 0.89 -19.76 4.84
C GLU A 145 0.59 -18.30 5.22
N GLN A 146 1.58 -17.42 5.09
CA GLN A 146 1.45 -15.96 5.33
C GLN A 146 2.09 -15.17 4.17
N GLU A 147 2.08 -15.74 2.98
CA GLU A 147 2.70 -15.18 1.80
C GLU A 147 1.88 -15.49 0.54
N VAL A 148 1.81 -14.55 -0.40
CA VAL A 148 1.34 -14.80 -1.76
C VAL A 148 2.33 -14.29 -2.78
N THR A 149 2.65 -15.11 -3.76
CA THR A 149 3.40 -14.70 -4.95
C THR A 149 2.47 -14.55 -6.14
N LEU A 150 2.39 -13.33 -6.68
CA LEU A 150 1.80 -13.04 -7.98
C LEU A 150 2.91 -13.09 -9.02
N ARG A 151 2.74 -13.84 -10.11
CA ARG A 151 3.78 -14.01 -11.15
C ARG A 151 3.20 -13.76 -12.52
N TYR A 152 3.87 -12.94 -13.31
CA TYR A 152 3.66 -12.79 -14.75
C TYR A 152 4.83 -13.41 -15.52
N LYS A 153 4.51 -14.20 -16.55
CA LYS A 153 5.50 -14.77 -17.47
C LYS A 153 5.08 -14.58 -18.93
N ARG A 154 5.98 -14.03 -19.74
CA ARG A 154 5.89 -13.96 -21.21
C ARG A 154 7.23 -14.39 -21.80
N ASP A 155 7.28 -15.57 -22.42
CA ASP A 155 8.53 -16.19 -22.87
C ASP A 155 9.56 -16.25 -21.72
N ASP A 156 10.73 -15.62 -21.89
CA ASP A 156 11.78 -15.54 -20.86
C ASP A 156 11.60 -14.35 -19.90
N PHE A 157 10.67 -13.44 -20.18
CA PHE A 157 10.37 -12.31 -19.30
C PHE A 157 9.50 -12.74 -18.13
N ILE A 158 10.01 -12.54 -16.92
CA ILE A 158 9.34 -12.86 -15.65
C ILE A 158 9.35 -11.66 -14.73
N ARG A 159 8.20 -11.41 -14.10
CA ARG A 159 8.02 -10.44 -13.03
C ARG A 159 7.16 -11.04 -11.95
N GLU A 160 7.54 -10.80 -10.70
CA GLU A 160 6.78 -11.31 -9.56
C GLU A 160 6.56 -10.20 -8.54
N THR A 161 5.50 -10.33 -7.76
CA THR A 161 5.22 -9.53 -6.57
C THR A 161 4.93 -10.50 -5.45
N VAL A 162 5.71 -10.42 -4.38
CA VAL A 162 5.50 -11.23 -3.18
C VAL A 162 4.87 -10.35 -2.11
N LEU A 163 3.74 -10.76 -1.56
CA LEU A 163 3.11 -10.14 -0.40
C LEU A 163 3.38 -11.02 0.82
N ARG A 164 3.94 -10.45 1.89
CA ARG A 164 4.22 -11.16 3.15
C ARG A 164 3.50 -10.48 4.30
N PHE A 165 2.82 -11.26 5.12
CA PHE A 165 2.01 -10.77 6.24
C PHE A 165 2.70 -11.14 7.56
N SER A 166 2.78 -10.20 8.49
CA SER A 166 3.48 -10.44 9.77
C SER A 166 2.65 -11.27 10.77
N GLU A 167 1.32 -11.15 10.69
CA GLU A 167 0.38 -11.86 11.56
C GLU A 167 -0.28 -13.03 10.83
N GLU A 168 -0.73 -14.02 11.60
CA GLU A 168 -1.45 -15.17 11.04
C GLU A 168 -2.74 -14.70 10.37
N CYS A 169 -2.95 -15.13 9.12
CA CYS A 169 -4.13 -14.80 8.35
C CYS A 169 -4.53 -15.96 7.45
N ALA A 170 -5.82 -16.02 7.12
CA ALA A 170 -6.29 -16.88 6.05
C ALA A 170 -6.00 -16.19 4.72
N VAL A 171 -5.11 -16.79 3.91
CA VAL A 171 -4.71 -16.21 2.63
C VAL A 171 -5.23 -17.06 1.47
N ASP A 172 -5.81 -16.40 0.48
CA ASP A 172 -6.20 -17.02 -0.78
C ASP A 172 -5.51 -16.32 -1.98
N ARG A 173 -6.09 -16.48 -3.18
CA ARG A 173 -5.51 -15.94 -4.41
C ARG A 173 -5.67 -14.42 -4.57
N GLU A 174 -6.52 -13.76 -3.82
CA GLU A 174 -6.90 -12.35 -3.97
C GLU A 174 -7.06 -11.62 -2.63
N ARG A 175 -7.12 -12.36 -1.52
CA ARG A 175 -7.43 -11.82 -0.21
C ARG A 175 -6.50 -12.40 0.86
N ALA A 176 -6.16 -11.57 1.83
CA ALA A 176 -5.67 -12.00 3.13
C ALA A 176 -6.65 -11.50 4.20
N THR A 177 -7.15 -12.42 5.02
CA THR A 177 -8.20 -12.17 6.02
C THR A 177 -7.66 -12.41 7.43
N PHE A 178 -7.77 -11.39 8.27
CA PHE A 178 -7.45 -11.42 9.69
C PHE A 178 -8.75 -11.36 10.48
N VAL A 179 -8.93 -12.28 11.43
CA VAL A 179 -10.03 -12.22 12.38
C VAL A 179 -9.47 -11.74 13.70
N VAL A 180 -9.87 -10.53 14.12
CA VAL A 180 -9.26 -9.84 15.25
C VAL A 180 -10.30 -9.70 16.36
N ASP A 181 -10.03 -10.32 17.51
CA ASP A 181 -10.78 -10.11 18.74
C ASP A 181 -10.08 -9.00 19.55
N LEU A 182 -10.75 -7.86 19.73
CA LEU A 182 -10.24 -6.68 20.45
C LEU A 182 -11.03 -6.49 21.74
N ALA A 183 -10.35 -6.42 22.89
CA ALA A 183 -10.91 -5.88 24.11
C ALA A 183 -11.23 -4.38 23.96
N GLY A 184 -11.96 -3.82 24.93
CA GLY A 184 -12.20 -2.38 24.98
C GLY A 184 -10.86 -1.63 25.03
N ARG A 185 -10.71 -0.59 24.20
CA ARG A 185 -9.48 0.21 24.08
C ARG A 185 -8.24 -0.55 23.59
N GLU A 186 -8.39 -1.78 23.11
CA GLU A 186 -7.25 -2.55 22.62
C GLU A 186 -6.79 -2.06 21.24
N VAL A 187 -5.47 -2.13 21.03
CA VAL A 187 -4.82 -1.86 19.76
C VAL A 187 -4.19 -3.15 19.25
N TRP A 188 -4.57 -3.56 18.04
CA TRP A 188 -3.95 -4.64 17.30
C TRP A 188 -3.16 -4.09 16.12
N LYS A 189 -2.10 -4.78 15.71
CA LYS A 189 -1.20 -4.36 14.63
C LYS A 189 -0.78 -5.54 13.77
N THR A 190 -0.65 -5.29 12.47
CA THR A 190 0.04 -6.18 11.53
C THR A 190 0.85 -5.33 10.55
N CYS A 191 1.81 -5.95 9.88
CA CYS A 191 2.58 -5.32 8.81
C CYS A 191 2.54 -6.17 7.56
N VAL A 192 2.60 -5.52 6.40
CA VAL A 192 2.69 -6.19 5.11
C VAL A 192 3.88 -5.69 4.32
N ASP A 193 4.72 -6.61 3.86
CA ASP A 193 5.77 -6.31 2.89
C ASP A 193 5.28 -6.67 1.48
N ILE A 194 5.34 -5.71 0.56
CA ILE A 194 5.07 -5.91 -0.86
C ILE A 194 6.41 -5.81 -1.60
N VAL A 195 6.88 -6.95 -2.09
CA VAL A 195 8.24 -7.14 -2.59
C VAL A 195 8.21 -7.42 -4.08
N PRO A 196 8.60 -6.45 -4.93
CA PRO A 196 8.81 -6.72 -6.34
C PRO A 196 10.01 -7.64 -6.55
N VAL A 197 9.88 -8.58 -7.48
CA VAL A 197 10.96 -9.46 -7.93
C VAL A 197 11.24 -9.15 -9.39
N VAL A 198 12.45 -8.67 -9.63
CA VAL A 198 12.92 -8.23 -10.95
C VAL A 198 14.18 -9.01 -11.28
N ASP A 199 14.16 -9.68 -12.43
CA ASP A 199 15.28 -10.48 -12.94
C ASP A 199 15.76 -11.55 -11.94
N GLY A 200 14.81 -12.10 -11.16
CA GLY A 200 15.05 -13.13 -10.14
C GLY A 200 15.55 -12.60 -8.79
N GLU A 201 15.70 -11.28 -8.63
CA GLU A 201 16.11 -10.66 -7.38
C GLU A 201 14.95 -9.97 -6.68
N GLU A 202 14.76 -10.28 -5.40
CA GLU A 202 13.83 -9.55 -4.55
C GLU A 202 14.32 -8.13 -4.25
N ARG A 203 13.38 -7.19 -4.22
CA ARG A 203 13.61 -5.79 -3.85
C ARG A 203 12.73 -5.44 -2.65
N PRO A 204 13.02 -5.98 -1.45
CA PRO A 204 12.19 -5.73 -0.27
C PRO A 204 12.28 -4.27 0.16
N SER A 205 11.27 -3.81 0.91
CA SER A 205 11.41 -2.55 1.64
C SER A 205 12.58 -2.65 2.61
N ARG A 206 13.32 -1.54 2.75
CA ARG A 206 14.38 -1.41 3.75
C ARG A 206 13.82 -1.15 5.15
N HIS A 207 12.57 -0.70 5.21
CA HIS A 207 11.87 -0.48 6.46
C HIS A 207 11.30 -1.79 7.01
N ARG A 208 11.03 -1.79 8.32
CA ARG A 208 10.40 -2.88 9.08
C ARG A 208 9.26 -2.31 9.94
N CYS A 209 8.52 -3.21 10.59
CA CYS A 209 7.42 -2.85 11.47
C CYS A 209 7.83 -1.78 12.48
N GLY A 210 7.07 -0.67 12.52
CA GLY A 210 7.31 0.44 13.46
C GLY A 210 8.50 1.32 13.10
N ASP A 211 9.02 1.27 11.87
CA ASP A 211 9.97 2.24 11.34
C ASP A 211 9.32 3.54 10.86
N PHE A 212 8.00 3.63 10.84
CA PHE A 212 7.31 4.86 10.46
C PHE A 212 7.72 6.04 11.36
N GLY A 213 8.09 7.17 10.75
CA GLY A 213 8.61 8.34 11.46
C GLY A 213 10.03 8.18 12.02
N LYS A 214 10.71 7.05 11.78
CA LYS A 214 12.13 6.87 12.05
C LYS A 214 12.91 7.08 10.76
N PRO A 215 13.60 8.22 10.57
CA PRO A 215 14.32 8.49 9.33
C PRO A 215 15.41 7.45 9.11
N GLN A 216 15.32 6.72 7.99
CA GLN A 216 16.40 5.89 7.45
C GLN A 216 16.74 6.40 6.04
N PRO A 217 17.44 7.55 5.93
CA PRO A 217 17.61 8.19 4.63
C PRO A 217 18.51 7.33 3.71
N TYR A 218 18.09 7.19 2.45
CA TYR A 218 18.92 6.61 1.38
C TYR A 218 20.14 7.48 1.09
N MET A 219 19.98 8.79 1.19
CA MET A 219 21.10 9.72 1.13
C MET A 219 21.80 9.77 2.49
N PRO A 220 23.14 9.72 2.52
CA PRO A 220 23.91 9.91 3.75
C PRO A 220 23.76 11.31 4.36
N ILE A 221 22.99 12.19 3.72
CA ILE A 221 22.78 13.59 4.06
C ILE A 221 21.28 13.90 4.01
N SER A 222 20.84 14.87 4.80
CA SER A 222 19.43 15.28 4.83
C SER A 222 19.00 15.93 3.50
N LEU A 223 17.69 16.07 3.27
CA LEU A 223 17.17 16.80 2.10
C LEU A 223 17.67 18.26 2.09
N GLU A 224 17.75 18.90 3.25
CA GLU A 224 18.29 20.26 3.40
C GLU A 224 19.76 20.30 3.02
N GLU A 225 20.58 19.36 3.52
CA GLU A 225 21.99 19.27 3.19
C GLU A 225 22.21 18.98 1.69
N TRP A 226 21.37 18.16 1.08
CA TRP A 226 21.43 17.89 -0.35
C TRP A 226 21.04 19.10 -1.19
N LEU A 227 20.00 19.84 -0.79
CA LEU A 227 19.59 21.09 -1.45
C LEU A 227 20.67 22.18 -1.32
N ASP A 228 21.33 22.27 -0.17
CA ASP A 228 22.46 23.18 0.05
C ASP A 228 23.69 22.79 -0.77
N ALA A 229 23.92 21.48 -0.97
CA ALA A 229 25.00 20.95 -1.78
C ALA A 229 24.69 20.91 -3.29
N ALA A 230 23.44 21.16 -3.69
CA ALA A 230 23.03 21.05 -5.08
C ALA A 230 23.64 22.18 -5.94
N PRO A 231 24.15 21.86 -7.15
CA PRO A 231 24.67 22.89 -8.06
C PRO A 231 23.56 23.84 -8.51
N ARG A 232 23.83 25.15 -8.48
CA ARG A 232 22.91 26.18 -8.98
C ARG A 232 23.11 26.38 -10.47
N LEU A 233 22.03 26.24 -11.24
CA LEU A 233 21.99 26.57 -12.65
C LEU A 233 21.48 28.00 -12.81
N GLU A 234 22.35 28.89 -13.27
CA GLU A 234 21.99 30.23 -13.72
C GLU A 234 22.03 30.26 -15.25
N THR A 235 21.07 30.94 -15.87
CA THR A 235 21.01 31.11 -17.33
C THR A 235 20.99 32.59 -17.65
N ASP A 236 21.86 33.01 -18.55
CA ASP A 236 21.88 34.35 -19.09
C ASP A 236 20.85 34.45 -20.23
N TRP A 237 20.21 35.61 -20.38
CA TRP A 237 19.25 35.89 -21.46
C TRP A 237 19.93 36.24 -22.79
#